data_AF-A0A669QS65-F1
#
_entry.id   AF-A0A669QS65-F1
#
_cell.length_a   1.000
_cell.length_b   1.000
_cell.length_c   1.000
_cell.angle_alpha   90.00
_cell.angle_beta   90.00
_cell.angle_gamma   90.00
#
_symmetry.space_group_name_H-M   'P 1'
#
loop_
_entity.id
_entity.type
_entity.pdbx_description
1 polymer ?
#
loop_
_entity_poly.entity_id
_entity_poly.type
_entity_poly.pdbx_seq_one_letter_code
_entity_poly.pdbx_strand_id
1 'polypeptide(L)'
;GGIPLHDHGKTQAPLLTAPEPSQFSVTQTPAKEKAKEGETVVLNCHFSSPQHPSLTGLPVRWYKEDEKGQTDLLKNNVTMLPNNSRVFMSRDLSQGIVSLVILNVTISDHGIYFCEVTLPDGKVMKGDGTKLRIRRALVYALTEGAKLVCLVSRRYGLVLNTFQSQQINTSKDSLSHYLTKKKYNLLCQEHIMQVPFPHYLLKLLTH
;
A
#
# COMPACT_ATOMS: atom_id res chain seq x y z
N GLY A 1 -24.76 72.23 43.61
CA GLY A 1 -24.91 70.91 42.97
C GLY A 1 -24.33 71.00 41.58
N GLY A 2 -23.27 70.23 41.29
CA GLY A 2 -22.54 70.29 40.03
C GLY A 2 -23.17 69.43 38.92
N ILE A 3 -22.91 69.83 37.67
CA ILE A 3 -22.98 69.07 36.41
C ILE A 3 -21.49 68.77 36.01
N PRO A 4 -21.07 67.90 35.04
CA PRO A 4 -21.68 66.85 34.18
C PRO A 4 -20.87 65.50 34.13
N LEU A 5 -21.28 64.50 33.33
CA LEU A 5 -20.57 64.01 32.11
C LEU A 5 -21.12 62.67 31.59
N HIS A 6 -21.51 62.68 30.31
CA HIS A 6 -21.60 61.52 29.42
C HIS A 6 -20.19 60.90 29.24
N ASP A 7 -20.06 59.56 29.25
CA ASP A 7 -19.03 58.91 28.44
C ASP A 7 -19.36 57.45 28.06
N HIS A 8 -19.56 57.29 26.77
CA HIS A 8 -19.33 56.18 25.84
C HIS A 8 -19.32 54.72 26.32
N GLY A 9 -20.19 53.95 25.65
CA GLY A 9 -20.25 52.50 25.75
C GLY A 9 -18.96 51.78 25.37
N LYS A 10 -18.82 50.59 25.95
CA LYS A 10 -17.95 49.53 25.41
C LYS A 10 -18.82 48.33 25.13
N THR A 11 -19.34 48.29 23.91
CA THR A 11 -19.70 47.04 23.25
C THR A 11 -18.45 46.18 23.27
N GLN A 12 -18.45 45.15 24.11
CA GLN A 12 -17.36 44.20 24.18
C GLN A 12 -17.37 43.43 22.87
N ALA A 13 -16.42 43.75 21.98
CA ALA A 13 -16.20 42.99 20.76
C ALA A 13 -15.92 41.52 21.15
N PRO A 14 -16.44 40.53 20.42
CA PRO A 14 -16.09 39.15 20.67
C PRO A 14 -14.59 39.01 20.46
N LEU A 15 -13.92 38.48 21.48
CA LEU A 15 -12.52 38.09 21.46
C LEU A 15 -12.33 37.14 20.26
N LEU A 16 -11.75 37.64 19.17
CA LEU A 16 -11.33 36.82 18.04
C LEU A 16 -10.22 35.90 18.57
N THR A 17 -10.61 34.70 18.97
CA THR A 17 -9.68 33.62 19.27
C THR A 17 -8.78 33.45 18.05
N ALA A 18 -7.48 33.69 18.22
CA ALA A 18 -6.49 33.34 17.21
C ALA A 18 -6.72 31.89 16.76
N PRO A 19 -6.55 31.56 15.47
CA PRO A 19 -6.65 30.18 15.04
C PRO A 19 -5.65 29.35 15.85
N GLU A 20 -6.17 28.35 16.57
CA GLU A 20 -5.38 27.37 17.30
C GLU A 20 -4.16 26.94 16.48
N PRO A 21 -2.95 26.87 17.07
CA PRO A 21 -1.76 26.42 16.36
C PRO A 21 -2.01 25.00 15.84
N SER A 22 -1.96 24.87 14.50
CA SER A 22 -2.34 23.69 13.71
C SER A 22 -2.03 22.36 14.42
N GLN A 23 -3.06 21.61 14.76
CA GLN A 23 -2.96 20.36 15.50
C GLN A 23 -2.12 19.30 14.73
N PHE A 24 -1.53 18.34 15.44
CA PHE A 24 -0.86 17.17 14.84
C PHE A 24 -1.74 16.55 13.75
N SER A 25 -1.18 16.23 12.59
CA SER A 25 -1.94 15.67 11.45
C SER A 25 -1.27 14.43 10.89
N VAL A 26 -2.07 13.45 10.48
CA VAL A 26 -1.64 12.27 9.72
C VAL A 26 -2.29 12.32 8.35
N THR A 27 -1.48 12.33 7.30
CA THR A 27 -1.92 12.34 5.91
C THR A 27 -1.57 11.00 5.28
N GLN A 28 -2.58 10.29 4.79
CA GLN A 28 -2.41 9.00 4.14
C GLN A 28 -2.82 9.08 2.67
N THR A 29 -1.95 8.64 1.77
CA THR A 29 -2.21 8.67 0.32
C THR A 29 -1.73 7.41 -0.39
N PRO A 30 -2.42 6.98 -1.46
CA PRO A 30 -3.70 7.51 -1.95
C PRO A 30 -4.89 6.96 -1.15
N ALA A 31 -6.08 7.55 -1.30
CA ALA A 31 -7.30 7.00 -0.67
C ALA A 31 -7.74 5.66 -1.30
N LYS A 32 -7.43 5.44 -2.59
CA LYS A 32 -7.74 4.22 -3.34
C LYS A 32 -6.55 3.87 -4.21
N GLU A 33 -6.06 2.65 -4.10
CA GLU A 33 -4.94 2.13 -4.87
C GLU A 33 -5.36 0.89 -5.66
N LYS A 34 -4.83 0.73 -6.87
CA LYS A 34 -5.12 -0.42 -7.73
C LYS A 34 -3.82 -1.02 -8.21
N ALA A 35 -3.53 -2.24 -7.77
CA ALA A 35 -2.36 -2.97 -8.20
C ALA A 35 -2.76 -4.28 -8.90
N LYS A 36 -1.83 -4.87 -9.63
CA LYS A 36 -1.94 -6.24 -10.15
C LYS A 36 -1.11 -7.17 -9.29
N GLU A 37 -1.48 -8.45 -9.29
CA GLU A 37 -0.69 -9.46 -8.59
C GLU A 37 0.79 -9.42 -9.02
N GLY A 38 1.67 -9.55 -8.02
CA GLY A 38 3.12 -9.45 -8.18
C GLY A 38 3.68 -8.04 -8.25
N GLU A 39 2.85 -6.99 -8.26
CA GLU A 39 3.35 -5.61 -8.18
C GLU A 39 3.84 -5.29 -6.76
N THR A 40 4.68 -4.25 -6.67
CA THR A 40 5.01 -3.62 -5.39
C THR A 40 4.08 -2.44 -5.18
N VAL A 41 3.49 -2.37 -4.00
CA VAL A 41 2.60 -1.27 -3.60
C VAL A 41 3.27 -0.47 -2.50
N VAL A 42 3.22 0.84 -2.62
CA VAL A 42 3.66 1.79 -1.59
C VAL A 42 2.47 2.63 -1.16
N LEU A 43 2.10 2.54 0.11
CA LEU A 43 1.04 3.35 0.71
C LEU A 43 1.69 4.42 1.57
N ASN A 44 1.57 5.67 1.16
CA ASN A 44 2.25 6.77 1.82
C ASN A 44 1.50 7.18 3.08
N CYS A 45 2.25 7.33 4.17
CA CYS A 45 1.77 7.95 5.39
C CYS A 45 2.81 8.99 5.83
N HIS A 46 2.35 10.21 6.01
CA HIS A 46 3.15 11.34 6.47
C HIS A 46 2.46 11.96 7.67
N PHE A 47 3.21 12.30 8.71
CA PHE A 47 2.67 13.03 9.85
C PHE A 47 3.51 14.25 10.19
N SER A 48 2.85 15.31 10.63
CA SER A 48 3.48 16.57 10.98
C SER A 48 2.93 17.10 12.29
N SER A 49 3.81 17.68 13.11
CA SER A 49 3.45 18.32 14.36
C SER A 49 4.18 19.65 14.50
N PRO A 50 3.47 20.79 14.50
CA PRO A 50 4.11 22.06 14.83
C PRO A 50 4.39 22.20 16.34
N GLN A 51 3.75 21.39 17.19
CA GLN A 51 3.96 21.41 18.65
C GLN A 51 5.07 20.44 19.11
N HIS A 52 5.34 19.39 18.34
CA HIS A 52 6.42 18.43 18.61
C HIS A 52 7.46 18.47 17.49
N PRO A 53 8.52 19.29 17.63
CA PRO A 53 9.56 19.37 16.60
C PRO A 53 10.35 18.06 16.46
N SER A 54 10.41 17.24 17.53
CA SER A 54 10.92 15.88 17.43
C SER A 54 9.80 14.91 17.09
N LEU A 55 9.72 14.57 15.80
CA LEU A 55 8.93 13.45 15.29
C LEU A 55 9.63 12.10 15.54
N THR A 56 10.82 12.14 16.13
CA THR A 56 11.70 10.99 16.26
C THR A 56 11.27 10.12 17.45
N GLY A 57 11.02 8.83 17.20
CA GLY A 57 10.68 7.86 18.25
C GLY A 57 9.19 7.62 18.50
N LEU A 58 8.29 8.32 17.78
CA LEU A 58 6.85 8.06 17.91
C LEU A 58 6.49 6.62 17.48
N PRO A 59 5.68 5.90 18.28
CA PRO A 59 5.16 4.60 17.88
C PRO A 59 4.26 4.71 16.65
N VAL A 60 4.47 3.81 15.70
CA VAL A 60 3.74 3.76 14.43
C VAL A 60 3.24 2.35 14.21
N ARG A 61 1.98 2.23 13.84
CA ARG A 61 1.31 0.96 13.56
C ARG A 61 0.67 1.02 12.18
N TRP A 62 0.87 -0.05 11.41
CA TRP A 62 0.12 -0.32 10.20
C TRP A 62 -0.71 -1.57 10.40
N TYR A 63 -1.99 -1.48 10.04
CA TYR A 63 -2.89 -2.63 10.03
C TYR A 63 -3.78 -2.60 8.79
N LYS A 64 -4.34 -3.77 8.51
CA LYS A 64 -5.26 -4.02 7.42
C LYS A 64 -6.62 -4.41 8.00
N GLU A 65 -7.68 -3.86 7.44
CA GLU A 65 -9.06 -4.32 7.64
C GLU A 65 -9.57 -4.96 6.35
N ASP A 66 -10.10 -6.17 6.46
CA ASP A 66 -10.79 -6.88 5.39
C ASP A 66 -11.98 -7.70 5.93
N GLU A 67 -12.57 -8.57 5.12
CA GLU A 67 -13.71 -9.42 5.50
C GLU A 67 -13.42 -10.36 6.66
N LYS A 68 -12.13 -10.66 6.93
CA LYS A 68 -11.68 -11.51 8.06
C LYS A 68 -11.44 -10.68 9.33
N GLY A 69 -11.57 -9.36 9.24
CA GLY A 69 -11.37 -8.42 10.35
C GLY A 69 -10.06 -7.65 10.26
N GLN A 70 -9.58 -7.21 11.43
CA GLN A 70 -8.38 -6.40 11.55
C GLN A 70 -7.14 -7.30 11.75
N THR A 71 -6.10 -7.06 10.95
CA THR A 71 -4.80 -7.74 11.05
C THR A 71 -3.67 -6.72 11.16
N ASP A 72 -2.88 -6.82 12.23
CA ASP A 72 -1.68 -6.02 12.40
C ASP A 72 -0.56 -6.46 11.46
N LEU A 73 0.04 -5.49 10.76
CA LEU A 73 1.10 -5.76 9.80
C LEU A 73 2.47 -5.39 10.38
N LEU A 74 2.58 -4.16 10.89
CA LEU A 74 3.82 -3.59 11.38
C LEU A 74 3.57 -2.78 12.64
N LYS A 75 4.49 -2.86 13.60
CA LYS A 75 4.57 -1.97 14.75
C LYS A 75 6.02 -1.53 14.95
N ASN A 76 6.29 -0.23 14.88
CA ASN A 76 7.63 0.36 15.04
C ASN A 76 8.71 -0.32 14.18
N ASN A 77 8.38 -0.65 12.92
CA ASN A 77 9.23 -1.36 11.96
C ASN A 77 9.44 -2.86 12.22
N VAL A 78 8.74 -3.44 13.19
CA VAL A 78 8.71 -4.88 13.41
C VAL A 78 7.50 -5.47 12.69
N THR A 79 7.73 -6.42 11.79
CA THR A 79 6.68 -7.20 11.13
C THR A 79 6.01 -8.11 12.15
N MET A 80 4.70 -7.92 12.32
CA MET A 80 3.89 -8.67 13.28
C MET A 80 3.45 -10.04 12.73
N LEU A 81 3.50 -10.20 11.41
CA LEU A 81 3.22 -11.46 10.73
C LEU A 81 4.51 -12.30 10.61
N PRO A 82 4.61 -13.45 11.29
CA PRO A 82 5.78 -14.32 11.17
C PRO A 82 5.98 -14.77 9.72
N ASN A 83 7.24 -14.78 9.26
CA ASN A 83 7.67 -15.19 7.91
C ASN A 83 7.16 -14.33 6.74
N ASN A 84 6.60 -13.15 6.98
CA ASN A 84 6.16 -12.26 5.90
C ASN A 84 7.22 -11.19 5.57
N SER A 85 8.33 -11.59 4.95
CA SER A 85 9.41 -10.68 4.52
C SER A 85 9.02 -9.70 3.41
N ARG A 86 7.79 -9.80 2.87
CA ARG A 86 7.29 -8.94 1.79
C ARG A 86 6.74 -7.60 2.27
N VAL A 87 6.44 -7.47 3.56
CA VAL A 87 5.81 -6.28 4.14
C VAL A 87 6.80 -5.60 5.08
N PHE A 88 7.12 -4.36 4.78
CA PHE A 88 8.02 -3.53 5.58
C PHE A 88 7.64 -2.05 5.51
N MET A 89 8.21 -1.24 6.39
CA MET A 89 7.96 0.20 6.42
C MET A 89 9.16 0.94 5.83
N SER A 90 8.92 1.84 4.88
CA SER A 90 9.87 2.87 4.50
C SER A 90 9.71 4.05 5.45
N ARG A 91 10.77 4.38 6.20
CA ARG A 91 10.69 5.34 7.31
C ARG A 91 11.79 6.39 7.24
N ASP A 92 11.38 7.65 7.25
CA ASP A 92 12.21 8.80 7.60
C ASP A 92 11.46 9.64 8.64
N LEU A 93 11.79 9.39 9.91
CA LEU A 93 11.16 10.10 11.02
C LEU A 93 11.48 11.58 11.07
N SER A 94 12.65 11.98 10.57
CA SER A 94 13.03 13.41 10.57
C SER A 94 12.06 14.23 9.71
N GLN A 95 11.46 13.58 8.71
CA GLN A 95 10.45 14.14 7.82
C GLN A 95 9.04 13.60 8.10
N GLY A 96 8.83 12.83 9.17
CA GLY A 96 7.52 12.24 9.47
C GLY A 96 7.00 11.22 8.44
N ILE A 97 7.88 10.63 7.62
CA ILE A 97 7.52 9.66 6.58
C ILE A 97 7.54 8.25 7.18
N VAL A 98 6.43 7.53 7.03
CA VAL A 98 6.21 6.17 7.54
C VAL A 98 5.38 5.32 6.58
N SER A 99 5.79 5.29 5.32
CA SER A 99 5.07 4.60 4.24
C SER A 99 5.14 3.07 4.37
N LEU A 100 4.03 2.39 4.11
CA LEU A 100 3.98 0.93 4.02
C LEU A 100 4.41 0.47 2.64
N VAL A 101 5.28 -0.53 2.58
CA VAL A 101 5.69 -1.20 1.34
C VAL A 101 5.26 -2.66 1.39
N ILE A 102 4.57 -3.10 0.34
CA ILE A 102 4.12 -4.48 0.16
C ILE A 102 4.68 -4.99 -1.18
N LEU A 103 5.59 -5.95 -1.11
CA LEU A 103 6.15 -6.61 -2.26
C LEU A 103 5.26 -7.76 -2.73
N ASN A 104 5.26 -7.99 -4.05
CA ASN A 104 4.62 -9.12 -4.69
C ASN A 104 3.17 -9.32 -4.19
N VAL A 105 2.36 -8.29 -4.33
CA VAL A 105 0.98 -8.30 -3.81
C VAL A 105 0.17 -9.45 -4.40
N THR A 106 -0.74 -10.03 -3.62
CA THR A 106 -1.62 -11.13 -4.05
C THR A 106 -3.09 -10.76 -3.86
N ILE A 107 -4.03 -11.57 -4.37
CA ILE A 107 -5.47 -11.34 -4.10
C ILE A 107 -5.79 -11.29 -2.60
N SER A 108 -5.03 -11.96 -1.73
CA SER A 108 -5.27 -11.87 -0.28
C SER A 108 -4.93 -10.51 0.32
N ASP A 109 -4.22 -9.64 -0.41
CA ASP A 109 -3.86 -8.29 0.03
C ASP A 109 -4.98 -7.26 -0.25
N HIS A 110 -6.13 -7.67 -0.78
CA HIS A 110 -7.31 -6.79 -0.83
C HIS A 110 -7.75 -6.37 0.57
N GLY A 111 -7.97 -5.07 0.77
CA GLY A 111 -8.45 -4.54 2.04
C GLY A 111 -8.29 -3.03 2.14
N ILE A 112 -8.51 -2.51 3.33
CA ILE A 112 -8.26 -1.10 3.67
C ILE A 112 -7.11 -1.07 4.67
N TYR A 113 -6.08 -0.31 4.34
CA TYR A 113 -4.88 -0.20 5.16
C TYR A 113 -4.91 1.13 5.90
N PHE A 114 -4.52 1.12 7.18
CA PHE A 114 -4.53 2.30 8.03
C PHE A 114 -3.18 2.48 8.73
N CYS A 115 -2.75 3.74 8.75
CA CYS A 115 -1.61 4.24 9.50
C CYS A 115 -2.08 4.84 10.83
N GLU A 116 -1.52 4.39 11.94
CA GLU A 116 -1.74 4.92 13.28
C GLU A 116 -0.42 5.41 13.88
N VAL A 117 -0.43 6.61 14.45
CA VAL A 117 0.69 7.19 15.19
C VAL A 117 0.23 7.50 16.61
N THR A 118 0.99 7.06 17.61
CA THR A 118 0.72 7.35 19.01
C THR A 118 1.59 8.52 19.46
N LEU A 119 0.97 9.56 19.98
CA LEU A 119 1.64 10.73 20.55
C LEU A 119 2.17 10.44 21.96
N PRO A 120 3.12 11.24 22.47
CA PRO A 120 3.69 11.05 23.81
C PRO A 120 2.66 11.15 24.95
N ASP A 121 1.57 11.89 24.75
CA ASP A 121 0.45 12.01 25.67
C ASP A 121 -0.52 10.80 25.63
N GLY A 122 -0.23 9.81 24.80
CA GLY A 122 -1.04 8.61 24.58
C GLY A 122 -2.15 8.77 23.55
N LYS A 123 -2.35 9.96 22.97
CA LYS A 123 -3.35 10.19 21.94
C LYS A 123 -2.97 9.44 20.66
N VAL A 124 -3.93 8.73 20.06
CA VAL A 124 -3.75 8.03 18.79
C VAL A 124 -4.30 8.87 17.66
N MET A 125 -3.46 9.09 16.64
CA MET A 125 -3.81 9.79 15.41
C MET A 125 -3.81 8.78 14.26
N LYS A 126 -4.92 8.68 13.55
CA LYS A 126 -5.15 7.69 12.48
C LYS A 126 -5.27 8.42 11.14
N GLY A 127 -4.68 7.86 10.09
CA GLY A 127 -4.89 8.31 8.71
C GLY A 127 -6.23 7.86 8.14
N ASP A 128 -6.70 8.51 7.08
CA ASP A 128 -8.03 8.26 6.47
C ASP A 128 -8.19 6.84 5.87
N GLY A 129 -7.08 6.13 5.67
CA GLY A 129 -7.06 4.79 5.11
C GLY A 129 -6.90 4.75 3.59
N THR A 130 -6.36 3.63 3.11
CA THR A 130 -6.15 3.38 1.68
C THR A 130 -6.84 2.09 1.31
N LYS A 131 -7.84 2.18 0.42
CA LYS A 131 -8.50 1.00 -0.14
C LYS A 131 -7.65 0.42 -1.27
N LEU A 132 -7.00 -0.71 -1.01
CA LEU A 132 -6.18 -1.42 -1.99
C LEU A 132 -7.03 -2.47 -2.72
N ARG A 133 -7.05 -2.39 -4.06
CA ARG A 133 -7.72 -3.36 -4.93
C ARG A 133 -6.71 -4.06 -5.84
N ILE A 134 -6.55 -5.36 -5.64
CA ILE A 134 -5.67 -6.20 -6.47
C ILE A 134 -6.42 -6.79 -7.68
N ARG A 135 -5.82 -6.74 -8.86
CA ARG A 135 -6.32 -7.42 -10.07
C ARG A 135 -5.44 -8.62 -10.37
N ARG A 136 -6.06 -9.71 -10.83
CA ARG A 136 -5.30 -10.86 -11.33
C ARG A 136 -4.41 -10.45 -12.50
N ALA A 137 -3.21 -10.99 -12.54
CA ALA A 137 -2.34 -10.83 -13.69
C ALA A 137 -2.92 -11.58 -14.91
N LEU A 138 -2.64 -11.09 -16.12
CA LEU A 138 -3.04 -11.79 -17.33
C LEU A 138 -2.01 -12.87 -17.63
N VAL A 139 -2.46 -14.12 -17.63
CA VAL A 139 -1.63 -15.29 -17.95
C VAL A 139 -2.07 -15.84 -19.29
N TYR A 140 -1.11 -16.01 -20.18
CA TYR A 140 -1.29 -16.62 -21.50
C TYR A 140 -0.48 -17.89 -21.58
N ALA A 141 -1.08 -18.95 -22.10
CA ALA A 141 -0.38 -20.16 -22.48
C ALA A 141 -0.21 -20.20 -23.99
N LEU A 142 1.02 -20.41 -24.44
CA LEU A 142 1.39 -20.69 -25.82
C LEU A 142 1.97 -22.11 -25.90
N THR A 143 1.82 -22.76 -27.04
CA THR A 143 2.38 -24.09 -27.29
C THR A 143 3.45 -24.00 -28.36
N GLU A 144 4.63 -24.55 -28.08
CA GLU A 144 5.72 -24.70 -29.04
C GLU A 144 6.13 -26.18 -29.09
N GLY A 145 5.58 -26.94 -30.05
CA GLY A 145 5.73 -28.39 -30.09
C GLY A 145 5.16 -29.07 -28.84
N ALA A 146 6.00 -29.80 -28.10
CA ALA A 146 5.65 -30.46 -26.83
C ALA A 146 5.91 -29.61 -25.58
N LYS A 147 6.16 -28.30 -25.76
CA LYS A 147 6.40 -27.36 -24.66
C LYS A 147 5.21 -26.43 -24.48
N LEU A 148 4.83 -26.22 -23.24
CA LEU A 148 3.91 -25.16 -22.85
C LEU A 148 4.72 -23.96 -22.36
N VAL A 149 4.53 -22.80 -22.99
CA VAL A 149 5.15 -21.54 -22.60
C VAL A 149 4.10 -20.68 -21.92
N CYS A 150 4.29 -20.45 -20.62
CA CYS A 150 3.40 -19.64 -19.80
C CYS A 150 3.94 -18.21 -19.72
N LEU A 151 3.14 -17.23 -20.12
CA LEU A 151 3.50 -15.82 -20.15
C LEU A 151 2.62 -15.02 -19.18
N VAL A 152 3.22 -14.30 -18.25
CA VAL A 152 2.53 -13.26 -17.47
C VAL A 152 2.73 -11.94 -18.17
N SER A 153 1.65 -11.30 -18.60
CA SER A 153 1.72 -9.97 -19.19
C SER A 153 1.23 -8.90 -18.24
N ARG A 154 1.95 -7.77 -18.23
CA ARG A 154 1.50 -6.54 -17.57
C ARG A 154 1.07 -5.53 -18.63
N ARG A 155 -0.16 -5.03 -18.50
CA ARG A 155 -0.61 -3.85 -19.26
C ARG A 155 -0.06 -2.56 -18.67
N TYR A 156 0.71 -1.81 -19.43
CA TYR A 156 1.05 -0.42 -19.15
C TYR A 156 0.34 0.46 -20.19
N GLY A 157 -0.80 1.03 -19.82
CA GLY A 157 -1.69 1.68 -20.78
C GLY A 157 -2.24 0.70 -21.83
N LEU A 158 -2.02 1.01 -23.11
CA LEU A 158 -2.41 0.15 -24.25
C LEU A 158 -1.36 -0.92 -24.58
N VAL A 159 -0.17 -0.87 -23.97
CA VAL A 159 0.94 -1.78 -24.28
C VAL A 159 0.89 -3.00 -23.36
N LEU A 160 0.95 -4.20 -23.94
CA LEU A 160 1.10 -5.47 -23.25
C LEU A 160 2.58 -5.89 -23.29
N ASN A 161 3.23 -5.85 -22.12
CA ASN A 161 4.61 -6.35 -21.99
C ASN A 161 4.62 -7.72 -21.31
N THR A 162 5.37 -8.65 -21.89
CA THR A 162 5.68 -9.96 -21.28
C THR A 162 6.64 -9.73 -20.13
N PHE A 163 6.18 -9.98 -18.90
CA PHE A 163 6.95 -9.73 -17.69
C PHE A 163 7.71 -10.96 -17.21
N GLN A 164 7.14 -12.15 -17.41
CA GLN A 164 7.76 -13.41 -17.00
C GLN A 164 7.32 -14.52 -17.96
N SER A 165 8.26 -15.42 -18.29
CA SER A 165 8.01 -16.61 -19.09
C SER A 165 8.54 -17.85 -18.38
N GLN A 166 7.74 -18.92 -18.32
CA GLN A 166 8.18 -20.24 -17.85
C GLN A 166 7.87 -21.30 -18.89
N GLN A 167 8.82 -22.21 -19.13
CA GLN A 167 8.62 -23.38 -19.99
C GLN A 167 8.28 -24.59 -19.13
N ILE A 168 7.21 -25.29 -19.47
CA ILE A 168 6.83 -26.56 -18.86
C ILE A 168 6.99 -27.64 -19.93
N ASN A 169 7.86 -28.62 -19.66
CA ASN A 169 7.97 -29.81 -20.50
C ASN A 169 6.72 -30.65 -20.30
N THR A 170 5.93 -30.85 -21.35
CA THR A 170 4.75 -31.73 -21.31
C THR A 170 5.12 -33.06 -21.96
N SER A 171 4.77 -34.19 -21.35
CA SER A 171 4.95 -35.49 -22.04
C SER A 171 4.03 -35.53 -23.27
N LYS A 172 4.47 -36.20 -24.34
CA LYS A 172 3.70 -36.34 -25.59
C LYS A 172 2.28 -36.92 -25.37
N ASP A 173 2.04 -37.61 -24.25
CA ASP A 173 0.72 -38.16 -23.89
C ASP A 173 -0.22 -37.14 -23.22
N SER A 174 0.28 -35.97 -22.80
CA SER A 174 -0.53 -34.92 -22.17
C SER A 174 -1.08 -33.88 -23.17
N LEU A 175 -0.60 -33.90 -24.41
CA LEU A 175 -1.22 -33.20 -25.55
C LEU A 175 -2.39 -34.02 -26.15
N SER A 176 -2.94 -34.96 -25.39
CA SER A 176 -4.14 -35.71 -25.71
C SER A 176 -5.35 -34.77 -25.81
N HIS A 177 -5.59 -34.31 -27.04
CA HIS A 177 -6.87 -34.12 -27.76
C HIS A 177 -8.04 -33.34 -27.11
N TYR A 178 -7.93 -32.84 -25.86
CA TYR A 178 -9.06 -32.25 -25.12
C TYR A 178 -8.68 -31.16 -24.09
N LEU A 179 -7.44 -30.67 -24.05
CA LEU A 179 -7.08 -29.55 -23.18
C LEU A 179 -7.42 -28.21 -23.86
N THR A 180 -8.51 -27.58 -23.43
CA THR A 180 -8.91 -26.25 -23.93
C THR A 180 -7.92 -25.16 -23.49
N LYS A 181 -7.79 -24.07 -24.26
CA LYS A 181 -7.00 -22.86 -23.92
C LYS A 181 -7.21 -22.38 -22.47
N LYS A 182 -8.44 -22.56 -21.95
CA LYS A 182 -8.81 -22.26 -20.57
C LYS A 182 -8.03 -23.12 -19.56
N LYS A 183 -7.89 -24.42 -19.81
CA LYS A 183 -7.19 -25.37 -18.94
C LYS A 183 -5.67 -25.14 -18.92
N TYR A 184 -5.08 -24.74 -20.05
CA TYR A 184 -3.68 -24.31 -20.08
C TYR A 184 -3.41 -23.02 -19.32
N ASN A 185 -4.29 -22.02 -19.44
CA ASN A 185 -4.17 -20.79 -18.66
C ASN A 185 -4.25 -21.04 -17.15
N LEU A 186 -5.12 -21.96 -16.71
CA LEU A 186 -5.20 -22.41 -15.30
C LEU A 186 -3.89 -23.09 -14.84
N LEU A 187 -3.35 -23.99 -15.65
CA LEU A 187 -2.08 -24.69 -15.36
C LEU A 187 -0.91 -23.70 -15.23
N CYS A 188 -0.85 -22.72 -16.14
CA CYS A 188 0.12 -21.64 -16.09
C CYS A 188 -0.08 -20.71 -14.88
N GLN A 189 -1.33 -20.46 -14.48
CA GLN A 189 -1.64 -19.63 -13.31
C GLN A 189 -1.15 -20.30 -12.02
N GLU A 190 -1.33 -21.62 -11.86
CA GLU A 190 -0.82 -22.36 -10.70
C GLU A 190 0.72 -22.41 -10.66
N HIS A 191 1.37 -22.70 -11.78
CA HIS A 191 2.83 -22.84 -11.82
C HIS A 191 3.58 -21.52 -11.67
N ILE A 192 3.13 -20.43 -12.32
CA ILE A 192 3.86 -19.16 -12.24
C ILE A 192 3.68 -18.50 -10.86
N MET A 193 2.51 -18.65 -10.22
CA MET A 193 2.28 -18.11 -8.87
C MET A 193 3.15 -18.79 -7.79
N GLN A 194 3.75 -19.94 -8.08
CA GLN A 194 4.66 -20.66 -7.17
C GLN A 194 6.14 -20.30 -7.36
N VAL A 195 6.51 -19.58 -8.43
CA VAL A 195 7.88 -19.13 -8.64
C VAL A 195 8.06 -17.78 -7.93
N PRO A 196 8.85 -17.69 -6.85
CA PRO A 196 9.11 -16.41 -6.19
C PRO A 196 9.72 -15.44 -7.21
N PHE A 197 9.16 -14.24 -7.31
CA PHE A 197 9.69 -13.18 -8.18
C PHE A 197 11.18 -13.00 -7.87
N PRO A 198 12.09 -13.30 -8.80
CA PRO A 198 13.49 -13.01 -8.58
C PRO A 198 13.65 -11.50 -8.47
N HIS A 199 14.24 -11.03 -7.37
CA HIS A 199 14.57 -9.63 -7.09
C HIS A 199 15.55 -8.98 -8.09
N TYR A 200 15.81 -9.61 -9.24
CA TYR A 200 16.80 -9.21 -10.23
C TYR A 200 16.17 -8.90 -11.57
N LEU A 201 15.34 -7.86 -11.63
CA LEU A 201 15.01 -7.16 -12.89
C LEU A 201 14.64 -5.69 -12.64
N LEU A 202 15.32 -5.07 -11.67
CA LEU A 202 15.35 -3.62 -11.48
C LEU A 202 16.78 -3.08 -11.56
N LYS A 203 17.53 -3.52 -12.58
CA LYS A 203 18.76 -2.86 -13.05
C LYS A 203 18.80 -2.99 -14.56
N LEU A 204 17.97 -2.21 -15.24
CA LEU A 204 18.08 -1.80 -16.65
C LEU A 204 16.91 -0.84 -16.86
N LEU A 205 17.15 0.43 -16.51
CA LEU A 205 16.45 1.67 -16.90
C LEU A 205 16.70 2.73 -15.82
N THR A 206 17.98 3.02 -15.57
CA THR A 206 18.44 4.34 -15.14
C THR A 206 19.70 4.59 -15.96
N HIS A 207 19.73 5.75 -16.63
CA HIS A 207 20.77 6.24 -17.52
C HIS A 207 22.21 5.96 -17.06
#